data_AF-A0AAW4KRB9-F1
#
_entry.id   AF-A0AAW4KRB9-F1
#
_cell.length_a   1.000
_cell.length_b   1.000
_cell.length_c   1.000
_cell.angle_alpha   90.00
_cell.angle_beta   90.00
_cell.angle_gamma   90.00
#
_symmetry.space_group_name_H-M   'P 1'
#
loop_
_entity.id
_entity.type
_entity.pdbx_description
1 polymer ?
#
loop_
_entity_poly.entity_id
_entity_poly.type
_entity_poly.pdbx_seq_one_letter_code
_entity_poly.pdbx_strand_id
1 'polypeptide(L)'
;VDPGQSLANALDPLLRKRVVLIDTAGLQASDPALRMQLESLAGRGIKSKNYLVLATTSQKQVLTAAYHSYKRCGLAGCILTKLDETAS
;
A
#
# COMPACT_ATOMS: atom_id res chain seq x y z
N VAL A 1 -0.65 18.63 -0.99
CA VAL A 1 -0.44 17.80 -2.19
C VAL A 1 -1.47 18.29 -3.17
N ASP A 2 -1.02 18.91 -4.25
CA ASP A 2 -1.96 19.53 -5.19
C ASP A 2 -2.57 18.46 -6.09
N PRO A 3 -3.84 18.63 -6.54
CA PRO A 3 -4.45 17.72 -7.48
C PRO A 3 -3.58 17.60 -8.75
N GLY A 4 -3.15 16.37 -9.08
CA GLY A 4 -2.28 16.10 -10.24
C GLY A 4 -0.77 16.17 -9.97
N GLN A 5 -0.34 16.49 -8.74
CA GLN A 5 1.07 16.40 -8.34
C GLN A 5 1.51 14.93 -8.30
N SER A 6 2.66 14.60 -8.90
CA SER A 6 3.24 13.25 -8.80
C SER A 6 3.69 12.95 -7.38
N LEU A 7 3.66 11.66 -6.98
CA LEU A 7 4.14 11.25 -5.66
C LEU A 7 5.62 11.61 -5.45
N ALA A 8 6.47 11.54 -6.49
CA ALA A 8 7.87 11.94 -6.40
C ALA A 8 8.00 13.44 -6.03
N ASN A 9 7.27 14.31 -6.74
CA ASN A 9 7.30 15.75 -6.47
C ASN A 9 6.75 16.08 -5.07
N ALA A 10 5.78 15.30 -4.58
CA ALA A 10 5.26 15.46 -3.23
C ALA A 10 6.25 15.04 -2.14
N LEU A 11 7.16 14.11 -2.44
CA LEU A 11 8.18 13.60 -1.52
C LEU A 11 9.47 14.43 -1.50
N ASP A 12 9.78 15.20 -2.56
CA ASP A 12 10.98 16.02 -2.67
C ASP A 12 11.26 16.92 -1.44
N PRO A 13 10.26 17.65 -0.88
CA PRO A 13 10.49 18.48 0.30
C PRO A 13 10.80 17.67 1.57
N LEU A 14 10.50 16.37 1.57
CA LEU A 14 10.64 15.47 2.72
C LEU A 14 11.94 14.67 2.71
N LEU A 15 12.82 14.85 1.71
CA LEU A 15 14.07 14.10 1.55
C LEU A 15 15.01 14.12 2.78
N ARG A 16 14.92 15.16 3.62
CA ARG A 16 15.73 15.29 4.85
C ARG A 16 15.12 14.58 6.07
N LYS A 17 13.93 14.00 5.95
CA LYS A 17 13.30 13.26 7.05
C LYS A 17 13.89 11.86 7.12
N ARG A 18 14.14 11.38 8.35
CA ARG A 18 14.65 10.00 8.58
C ARG A 18 13.67 8.94 8.10
N VAL A 19 12.37 9.22 8.23
CA VAL A 19 11.26 8.33 7.85
C VAL A 19 10.13 9.19 7.31
N VAL A 20 9.52 8.73 6.22
CA VAL A 20 8.27 9.26 5.67
C VAL A 20 7.30 8.10 5.55
N LEU A 21 6.13 8.22 6.17
CA LEU A 21 5.03 7.27 6.04
C LEU A 21 4.07 7.79 4.97
N ILE A 22 3.79 6.96 3.97
CA ILE A 22 2.87 7.27 2.89
C ILE A 22 1.59 6.49 3.18
N ASP A 23 0.54 7.20 3.57
CA ASP A 23 -0.79 6.61 3.68
C ASP A 23 -1.45 6.57 2.30
N THR A 24 -2.16 5.50 2.01
CA THR A 24 -2.71 5.25 0.68
C THR A 24 -4.16 4.78 0.80
N ALA A 25 -5.01 5.18 -0.14
CA ALA A 25 -6.40 4.74 -0.14
C ALA A 25 -6.49 3.20 -0.18
N GLY A 26 -7.37 2.64 0.65
CA GLY A 26 -7.74 1.23 0.57
C GLY A 26 -8.74 1.04 -0.57
N LEU A 27 -8.29 0.48 -1.68
CA LEU A 27 -9.10 0.27 -2.88
C LEU A 27 -9.45 -1.21 -3.07
N GLN A 28 -10.64 -1.46 -3.62
CA GLN A 28 -11.03 -2.80 -4.02
C GLN A 28 -10.25 -3.23 -5.27
N ALA A 29 -10.09 -4.55 -5.47
CA ALA A 29 -9.39 -5.10 -6.63
C ALA A 29 -10.01 -4.68 -7.98
N SER A 30 -11.32 -4.44 -7.99
CA SER A 30 -12.10 -3.98 -9.14
C SER A 30 -11.98 -2.48 -9.40
N ASP A 31 -11.41 -1.70 -8.47
CA ASP A 31 -11.31 -0.26 -8.60
C ASP A 31 -10.25 0.11 -9.66
N PRO A 32 -10.61 0.86 -10.73
CA PRO A 32 -9.66 1.29 -11.74
C PRO A 32 -8.48 2.10 -11.19
N ALA A 33 -8.68 2.84 -10.09
CA ALA A 33 -7.66 3.66 -9.47
C ALA A 33 -6.55 2.83 -8.80
N LEU A 34 -6.84 1.57 -8.43
CA LEU A 34 -5.86 0.69 -7.80
C LEU A 34 -4.63 0.51 -8.68
N ARG A 35 -4.82 0.34 -9.99
CA ARG A 35 -3.70 0.10 -10.91
C ARG A 35 -2.74 1.28 -10.96
N MET A 36 -3.27 2.51 -11.01
CA MET A 36 -2.47 3.74 -11.00
C MET A 36 -1.73 3.90 -9.67
N GLN A 37 -2.38 3.63 -8.54
CA GLN A 37 -1.75 3.69 -7.23
C GLN A 37 -0.59 2.69 -7.10
N LEU A 38 -0.80 1.43 -7.53
CA LEU A 38 0.24 0.41 -7.50
C LEU A 38 1.42 0.75 -8.42
N GLU A 39 1.18 1.34 -9.59
CA GLU A 39 2.24 1.76 -10.50
C GLU A 39 3.06 2.93 -9.95
N SER A 40 2.42 3.89 -9.26
CA SER A 40 3.12 4.97 -8.56
C SER A 40 4.04 4.43 -7.46
N LEU A 41 3.57 3.43 -6.70
CA LEU A 41 4.34 2.79 -5.61
C LEU A 41 5.40 1.78 -6.10
N ALA A 42 5.19 1.16 -7.27
CA ALA A 42 6.16 0.27 -7.92
C ALA A 42 7.26 1.04 -8.67
N GLY A 43 7.03 2.33 -8.93
CA GLY A 43 7.86 3.15 -9.80
C GLY A 43 9.29 3.26 -9.29
N ARG A 44 10.27 3.13 -10.20
CA ARG A 44 11.71 3.21 -9.88
C ARG A 44 12.14 4.56 -9.28
N GLY A 45 11.30 5.59 -9.37
CA GLY A 45 11.56 6.91 -8.81
C GLY A 45 11.43 7.00 -7.29
N ILE A 46 10.74 6.04 -6.65
CA ILE A 46 10.50 6.06 -5.20
C ILE A 46 11.02 4.75 -4.62
N LYS A 47 12.10 4.84 -3.83
CA LYS A 47 12.64 3.69 -3.08
C LYS A 47 11.83 3.48 -1.79
N SER A 48 10.57 3.05 -1.91
CA SER A 48 9.72 2.74 -0.77
C SER A 48 9.83 1.27 -0.36
N LYS A 49 9.54 1.00 0.92
CA LYS A 49 9.22 -0.34 1.41
C LYS A 49 7.71 -0.42 1.54
N ASN A 50 7.06 -1.12 0.60
CA ASN A 50 5.60 -1.19 0.56
C ASN A 50 5.12 -2.32 1.50
N TYR A 51 4.25 -2.01 2.45
CA TYR A 51 3.67 -2.99 3.37
C TYR A 51 2.16 -3.10 3.15
N LEU A 52 1.66 -4.32 3.02
CA LEU A 52 0.23 -4.59 2.93
C LEU A 52 -0.34 -4.81 4.33
N VAL A 53 -1.28 -3.96 4.76
CA VAL A 53 -1.94 -4.10 6.05
C VAL A 53 -3.16 -5.01 5.90
N LEU A 54 -3.24 -6.07 6.71
CA LEU A 54 -4.28 -7.11 6.63
C LEU A 54 -4.90 -7.33 8.01
N ALA A 55 -6.21 -7.16 8.10
CA ALA A 55 -6.98 -7.46 9.31
C ALA A 55 -7.23 -8.98 9.41
N THR A 56 -6.76 -9.62 10.48
CA THR A 56 -6.88 -11.07 10.65
C THR A 56 -8.29 -11.56 10.96
N THR A 57 -9.24 -10.66 11.15
CA THR A 57 -10.67 -10.95 11.24
C THR A 57 -11.31 -11.33 9.90
N SER A 58 -10.62 -11.13 8.79
CA SER A 58 -11.12 -11.50 7.46
C SER A 58 -10.89 -12.97 7.13
N GLN A 59 -11.76 -13.55 6.30
CA GLN A 59 -11.58 -14.91 5.79
C GLN A 59 -10.27 -15.04 5.01
N LYS A 60 -9.60 -16.19 5.13
CA LYS A 60 -8.31 -16.48 4.47
C LYS A 60 -8.33 -16.18 2.97
N GLN A 61 -9.43 -16.50 2.29
CA GLN A 61 -9.61 -16.24 0.86
C GLN A 61 -9.58 -14.74 0.54
N VAL A 62 -10.19 -13.91 1.39
CA VAL A 62 -10.18 -12.43 1.26
C VAL A 62 -8.76 -11.89 1.43
N LEU A 63 -8.03 -12.38 2.45
CA LEU A 63 -6.63 -11.99 2.67
C LEU A 63 -5.73 -12.38 1.48
N THR A 64 -5.95 -13.57 0.94
CA THR A 64 -5.22 -14.08 -0.22
C THR A 64 -5.51 -13.27 -1.47
N ALA A 65 -6.78 -12.92 -1.71
CA ALA A 65 -7.18 -12.07 -2.82
C ALA A 65 -6.55 -10.67 -2.71
N ALA A 66 -6.57 -10.06 -1.52
CA ALA A 66 -5.92 -8.78 -1.27
C ALA A 66 -4.41 -8.84 -1.57
N TYR A 67 -3.71 -9.88 -1.11
CA TYR A 67 -2.31 -10.08 -1.45
C TYR A 67 -2.08 -10.11 -2.97
N HIS A 68 -2.89 -10.86 -3.72
CA HIS A 68 -2.76 -10.97 -5.17
C HIS A 68 -3.01 -9.65 -5.90
N SER A 69 -3.95 -8.84 -5.42
CA SER A 69 -4.22 -7.51 -5.97
C SER A 69 -3.05 -6.54 -5.76
N TYR A 70 -2.40 -6.58 -4.59
CA TYR A 70 -1.40 -5.59 -4.20
C TYR A 70 0.05 -6.01 -4.47
N LYS A 71 0.36 -7.30 -4.67
CA LYS A 71 1.75 -7.79 -4.83
C LYS A 71 2.56 -7.10 -5.95
N ARG A 72 1.88 -6.50 -6.93
CA ARG A 72 2.50 -5.80 -8.07
C ARG A 72 3.28 -4.54 -7.68
N CYS A 73 3.01 -3.94 -6.51
CA CYS A 73 3.79 -2.80 -6.04
C CYS A 73 5.14 -3.18 -5.40
N GLY A 74 5.53 -4.45 -5.40
CA GLY A 74 6.80 -4.88 -4.79
C GLY A 74 6.73 -4.81 -3.27
N LEU A 75 5.80 -5.58 -2.67
CA LEU A 75 5.63 -5.64 -1.23
C LEU A 75 6.91 -6.12 -0.53
N ALA A 76 7.35 -5.37 0.48
CA ALA A 76 8.42 -5.75 1.40
C ALA A 76 7.92 -6.70 2.50
N GLY A 77 6.61 -6.71 2.78
CA GLY A 77 5.98 -7.57 3.76
C GLY A 77 4.51 -7.24 3.98
N CYS A 78 3.90 -7.88 4.97
CA CYS A 78 2.56 -7.57 5.45
C CYS A 78 2.60 -7.13 6.92
N ILE A 79 1.65 -6.31 7.32
CA ILE A 79 1.36 -5.97 8.72
C ILE A 79 0.03 -6.60 9.05
N LEU A 80 0.02 -7.59 9.95
CA LEU A 80 -1.20 -8.23 10.41
C LEU A 80 -1.77 -7.45 11.59
N THR A 81 -3.04 -7.09 11.52
CA THR A 81 -3.74 -6.30 12.53
C THR A 81 -4.94 -7.05 13.07
N LYS A 82 -5.45 -6.62 14.24
CA LYS A 82 -6.60 -7.22 14.93
C LYS A 82 -6.41 -8.69 15.32
N LEU A 83 -5.19 -9.05 15.72
CA LEU A 83 -4.85 -10.43 16.08
C LEU A 83 -5.68 -10.96 17.26
N ASP A 84 -6.03 -10.07 18.18
CA ASP A 84 -6.89 -10.31 19.33
C ASP A 84 -8.36 -10.63 18.97
N GLU A 85 -8.82 -10.22 17.79
CA GLU A 85 -10.18 -10.47 17.28
C GLU A 85 -10.24 -11.67 16.32
N THR A 86 -9.14 -12.40 16.15
CA THR A 86 -9.05 -13.49 15.15
C THR A 86 -9.92 -14.68 15.55
N ALA A 87 -10.91 -15.02 14.72
CA ALA A 87 -11.60 -16.29 14.81
C ALA A 87 -10.72 -17.41 14.23
N SER A 88 -10.61 -18.54 14.95
CA SER A 88 -9.84 -19.72 14.52
C SER A 88 -10.54 -20.50 13.42
#